data_AF-A0A396I5Z5-F1
#
_entry.id   AF-A0A396I5Z5-F1
#
_cell.length_a   1.000
_cell.length_b   1.000
_cell.length_c   1.000
_cell.angle_alpha   90.00
_cell.angle_beta   90.00
_cell.angle_gamma   90.00
#
_symmetry.space_group_name_H-M   'P 1'
#
loop_
_entity.id
_entity.type
_entity.pdbx_description
1 polymer ?
#
loop_
_entity_poly.entity_id
_entity_poly.type
_entity_poly.pdbx_seq_one_letter_code
_entity_poly.pdbx_strand_id
1 'polypeptide(L)'
;MRRRAVIECRCGEETVTRTVTDNTDPNCGKRFWGCKNYKNHFDKGCSFFKLLDEELTDERDLLIAKLQKKNAKLKHELEKTRSWLKKSLIFGLACFGVCLVLVTILIYKISGSWSHIYLK
;
A
#
# COMPACT_ATOMS: atom_id res chain seq x y z
N MET A 1 11.65 17.24 -10.41
CA MET A 1 12.13 18.21 -9.42
C MET A 1 10.92 18.82 -8.72
N ARG A 2 10.76 18.66 -7.40
CA ARG A 2 9.70 19.34 -6.63
C ARG A 2 10.00 20.85 -6.65
N ARG A 3 9.11 21.66 -7.24
CA ARG A 3 9.19 23.12 -7.23
C ARG A 3 8.92 23.56 -5.79
N ARG A 4 9.94 24.00 -5.04
CA ARG A 4 9.73 24.55 -3.69
C ARG A 4 8.86 25.78 -3.84
N ALA A 5 7.76 25.86 -3.08
CA ALA A 5 7.00 27.09 -2.97
C ALA A 5 7.91 28.16 -2.35
N VAL A 6 8.10 29.28 -3.04
CA VAL A 6 8.82 30.44 -2.51
C VAL A 6 7.91 31.07 -1.46
N ILE A 7 8.35 31.06 -0.20
CA ILE A 7 7.62 31.70 0.90
C ILE A 7 8.26 33.08 1.09
N GLU A 8 7.47 34.12 0.88
CA GLU A 8 7.88 35.51 1.11
C GLU A 8 7.55 35.95 2.54
N CYS A 9 8.42 36.77 3.11
CA CYS A 9 8.19 37.38 4.42
C CYS A 9 7.37 38.68 4.29
N ARG A 10 7.07 39.33 5.43
CA ARG A 10 6.34 40.61 5.45
C ARG A 10 7.07 41.78 4.76
N CYS A 11 8.37 41.61 4.46
CA CYS A 11 9.16 42.59 3.72
C CYS A 11 9.08 42.39 2.19
N GLY A 12 8.39 41.36 1.70
CA GLY A 12 8.39 40.98 0.28
C GLY A 12 9.63 40.19 -0.16
N GLU A 13 10.53 39.87 0.78
CA GLU A 13 11.76 39.12 0.51
C GLU A 13 11.56 37.61 0.70
N GLU A 14 12.26 36.79 -0.09
CA GLU A 14 12.31 35.33 0.07
C GLU A 14 12.82 34.94 1.47
N THR A 15 12.11 34.00 2.10
CA THR A 15 12.47 33.49 3.42
C THR A 15 13.63 32.51 3.37
N VAL A 16 14.37 32.44 4.47
CA VAL A 16 15.48 31.50 4.67
C VAL A 16 15.12 30.51 5.78
N THR A 17 15.64 29.28 5.69
CA THR A 17 15.52 28.34 6.81
C THR A 17 16.52 28.71 7.89
N ARG A 18 16.04 28.81 9.13
CA ARG A 18 16.85 28.94 10.34
C ARG A 18 16.59 27.78 11.29
N THR A 19 17.51 27.59 12.23
CA THR A 19 17.40 26.63 13.33
C THR A 19 17.42 27.40 14.64
N VAL A 20 16.60 27.01 15.61
CA VAL A 20 16.68 27.54 16.98
C VAL A 20 17.95 26.99 17.62
N THR A 21 18.89 27.86 18.00
CA THR A 21 20.20 27.47 18.55
C THR A 21 20.32 27.68 20.06
N ASP A 22 19.29 28.27 20.69
CA ASP A 22 19.29 28.49 22.13
C ASP A 22 19.00 27.18 22.87
N ASN A 23 19.99 26.66 23.59
CA ASN A 23 19.87 25.41 24.34
C ASN A 23 18.90 25.49 25.53
N THR A 24 18.50 26.69 25.94
CA THR A 24 17.51 26.90 27.00
C THR A 24 16.07 26.96 26.45
N ASP A 25 15.91 27.12 25.13
CA ASP A 25 14.60 27.10 24.48
C ASP A 25 14.13 25.64 24.27
N PRO A 26 12.91 25.26 24.66
CA PRO A 26 12.37 23.92 24.44
C PRO A 26 12.25 23.54 22.95
N ASN A 27 12.40 24.50 22.04
CA ASN A 27 12.41 24.30 20.60
C ASN A 27 13.84 24.27 20.02
N CYS A 28 14.89 24.21 20.84
CA CYS A 28 16.27 24.04 20.38
C CYS A 28 16.37 22.91 19.33
N GLY A 29 17.04 23.20 18.22
CA GLY A 29 17.19 22.28 17.09
C GLY A 29 16.03 22.26 16.10
N LYS A 30 14.85 22.84 16.43
CA LYS A 30 13.76 22.97 15.46
C LYS A 30 14.11 23.99 14.37
N ARG A 31 13.61 23.73 13.16
CA ARG A 31 13.81 24.59 11.99
C ARG A 31 12.57 25.41 11.69
N PHE A 32 12.76 26.61 11.16
CA PHE A 32 11.68 27.50 10.76
C PHE A 32 12.06 28.35 9.54
N TRP A 33 11.07 28.80 8.77
CA TRP A 33 11.22 29.82 7.75
C TRP A 33 11.16 31.20 8.41
N GLY A 34 12.19 32.02 8.18
CA GLY A 34 12.29 33.37 8.72
C GLY A 34 12.78 34.37 7.66
N CYS A 35 12.52 35.66 7.89
CA CYS A 35 13.05 36.74 7.04
C CYS A 35 14.58 36.78 7.11
N LYS A 36 15.29 37.13 6.03
CA LYS A 36 16.76 37.37 6.08
C LYS A 36 17.13 38.40 7.16
N ASN A 37 16.32 39.44 7.34
CA ASN A 37 16.45 40.42 8.41
C ASN A 37 15.50 40.13 9.59
N TYR A 38 15.51 38.91 10.11
CA TYR A 38 14.63 38.51 11.22
C TYR A 38 15.03 39.21 12.51
N LYS A 39 14.04 39.63 13.31
CA LYS A 39 14.30 40.26 14.60
C LYS A 39 15.11 39.32 15.51
N ASN A 40 16.22 39.83 16.04
CA ASN A 40 16.90 39.22 17.18
C ASN A 40 16.47 39.97 18.46
N HIS A 41 16.99 39.57 19.63
CA HIS A 41 16.64 40.20 20.91
C HIS A 41 16.97 41.71 21.00
N PHE A 42 17.82 42.23 20.09
CA PHE A 42 18.37 43.58 20.13
C PHE A 42 17.90 44.49 18.97
N ASP A 43 17.38 43.92 17.87
CA ASP A 43 17.04 44.65 16.63
C ASP A 43 15.54 44.72 16.32
N LYS A 44 15.14 45.84 15.69
CA LYS A 44 13.82 46.03 15.05
C LYS A 44 13.74 45.33 13.68
N GLY A 45 13.93 44.02 13.65
CA GLY A 45 13.83 43.21 12.44
C GLY A 45 12.41 42.74 12.09
N CYS A 46 12.27 42.08 10.94
CA CYS A 46 11.02 41.44 10.55
C CYS A 46 10.69 40.27 11.48
N SER A 47 9.43 40.16 11.91
CA SER A 47 8.96 39.12 12.82
C SER A 47 8.39 37.89 12.11
N PHE A 48 8.52 37.79 10.79
CA PHE A 48 8.00 36.64 10.03
C PHE A 48 8.64 35.34 10.52
N PHE A 49 7.81 34.44 11.02
CA PHE A 49 8.17 33.12 11.53
C PHE A 49 7.10 32.14 11.06
N LYS A 50 7.53 31.05 10.42
CA LYS A 50 6.70 29.88 10.14
C LYS A 50 7.52 28.65 10.47
N LEU A 51 7.08 27.87 11.45
CA LEU A 51 7.77 26.62 11.80
C LEU A 51 7.86 25.75 10.54
N LEU A 52 9.00 25.09 10.30
CA LEU A 52 9.00 23.96 9.38
C LEU A 52 8.28 22.86 10.16
N ASP A 53 6.95 22.91 10.15
CA ASP A 53 6.17 21.75 10.52
C ASP A 53 6.58 20.62 9.59
N GLU A 54 6.62 19.43 10.14
CA GLU A 54 6.77 18.19 9.41
C GLU A 54 5.58 18.03 8.44
N GLU A 55 5.50 18.79 7.35
CA GLU A 55 4.59 18.50 6.22
C GLU A 55 4.79 17.07 5.69
N LEU A 56 5.90 16.43 6.10
CA LEU A 56 6.20 15.02 5.88
C LEU A 56 5.31 14.05 6.69
N THR A 57 4.76 14.42 7.84
CA THR A 57 3.93 13.49 8.64
C THR A 57 2.57 13.26 7.97
N ASP A 58 1.89 14.31 7.51
CA ASP A 58 0.61 14.19 6.81
C ASP A 58 0.73 13.47 5.45
N GLU A 59 1.75 13.78 4.65
CA GLU A 59 2.00 13.05 3.38
C GLU A 59 2.35 11.57 3.63
N ARG A 60 3.20 11.30 4.63
CA ARG A 60 3.62 9.93 4.97
C ARG A 60 2.46 9.11 5.52
N ASP A 61 1.64 9.68 6.39
CA ASP A 61 0.52 8.98 7.00
C ASP A 61 -0.58 8.72 5.96
N LEU A 62 -0.81 9.67 5.04
CA LEU A 62 -1.67 9.43 3.87
C LEU A 62 -1.14 8.32 2.97
N LEU A 63 0.17 8.26 2.75
CA LEU A 63 0.82 7.18 1.98
C LEU A 63 0.69 5.83 2.70
N ILE A 64 0.91 5.78 4.01
CA ILE A 64 0.75 4.59 4.84
C ILE A 64 -0.69 4.08 4.75
N ALA A 65 -1.69 4.95 4.91
CA ALA A 65 -3.09 4.58 4.80
C ALA A 65 -3.43 4.02 3.40
N LYS A 66 -2.92 4.66 2.33
CA LYS A 66 -3.07 4.15 0.95
C LYS A 66 -2.43 2.78 0.77
N LEU A 67 -1.23 2.56 1.29
CA LEU A 67 -0.51 1.29 1.19
C LEU A 67 -1.21 0.19 2.01
N GLN A 68 -1.69 0.49 3.21
CA GLN A 68 -2.47 -0.44 4.04
C GLN A 68 -3.74 -0.89 3.32
N LYS A 69 -4.48 0.05 2.70
CA LYS A 69 -5.68 -0.28 1.90
C LYS A 69 -5.36 -1.18 0.70
N LYS A 70 -4.26 -0.90 -0.01
CA LYS A 70 -3.78 -1.76 -1.11
C LYS A 70 -3.40 -3.15 -0.61
N ASN A 71 -2.67 -3.25 0.50
CA ASN A 71 -2.28 -4.53 1.10
C ASN A 71 -3.49 -5.35 1.54
N ALA A 72 -4.49 -4.72 2.17
CA ALA A 72 -5.73 -5.40 2.55
C ALA A 72 -6.47 -5.95 1.33
N LYS A 73 -6.59 -5.15 0.25
CA LYS A 73 -7.20 -5.60 -1.01
C LYS A 73 -6.44 -6.77 -1.64
N LEU A 74 -5.12 -6.68 -1.73
CA LEU A 74 -4.29 -7.73 -2.32
C LEU A 74 -4.36 -9.04 -1.53
N LYS A 75 -4.35 -8.97 -0.19
CA LYS A 75 -4.55 -10.14 0.68
C LYS A 75 -5.90 -10.80 0.43
N HIS A 76 -6.98 -10.02 0.36
CA HIS A 76 -8.31 -10.54 0.06
C HIS A 76 -8.40 -11.22 -1.31
N GLU A 77 -7.87 -10.60 -2.38
CA GLU A 77 -7.87 -11.20 -3.71
C GLU A 77 -7.03 -12.49 -3.77
N LEU A 78 -5.90 -12.53 -3.07
CA LEU A 78 -5.06 -13.72 -2.96
C LEU A 78 -5.78 -14.86 -2.24
N GLU A 79 -6.45 -14.59 -1.11
CA GLU A 79 -7.23 -15.57 -0.37
C GLU A 79 -8.43 -16.10 -1.17
N LYS A 80 -9.12 -15.20 -1.88
CA LYS A 80 -10.22 -15.56 -2.79
C LYS A 80 -9.74 -16.45 -3.93
N THR A 81 -8.65 -16.06 -4.61
CA THR A 81 -8.05 -16.84 -5.70
C THR A 81 -7.60 -18.21 -5.20
N ARG A 82 -6.91 -18.26 -4.06
CA ARG A 82 -6.48 -19.52 -3.43
C ARG A 82 -7.66 -20.43 -3.10
N SER A 83 -8.74 -19.87 -2.55
CA SER A 83 -9.96 -20.63 -2.22
C SER A 83 -10.66 -21.14 -3.47
N TRP A 84 -10.70 -20.34 -4.54
CA TRP A 84 -11.28 -20.73 -5.82
C TRP A 84 -10.47 -21.85 -6.50
N LEU A 85 -9.14 -21.74 -6.53
CA LEU A 85 -8.25 -22.77 -7.04
C LEU A 85 -8.39 -24.09 -6.28
N LYS A 86 -8.43 -24.04 -4.94
CA LYS A 86 -8.66 -25.23 -4.11
C LYS A 86 -9.98 -25.92 -4.44
N LYS A 87 -11.07 -25.16 -4.56
CA LYS A 87 -12.39 -25.68 -4.93
C LYS A 87 -12.39 -26.28 -6.34
N SER A 88 -11.77 -25.60 -7.30
CA SER A 88 -11.62 -26.07 -8.68
C SER A 88 -10.84 -27.39 -8.75
N LEU A 89 -9.74 -27.52 -7.99
CA LEU A 89 -8.96 -28.74 -7.92
C LEU A 89 -9.76 -29.91 -7.35
N ILE A 90 -10.48 -29.70 -6.24
CA ILE A 90 -11.33 -30.72 -5.63
C ILE A 90 -12.43 -31.16 -6.60
N PHE A 91 -13.08 -30.20 -7.25
CA PHE A 91 -14.12 -30.49 -8.26
C PHE A 91 -13.56 -31.29 -9.43
N GLY A 92 -12.38 -30.93 -9.94
CA GLY A 92 -11.69 -31.64 -11.01
C GLY A 92 -11.35 -33.09 -10.63
N LEU A 93 -10.80 -33.30 -9.42
CA LEU A 93 -10.48 -34.64 -8.92
C LEU A 93 -11.74 -35.50 -8.72
N ALA A 94 -12.81 -34.92 -8.18
CA ALA A 94 -14.08 -35.62 -8.01
C ALA A 94 -14.70 -36.02 -9.36
N CYS A 95 -14.74 -35.10 -10.32
CA CYS A 95 -15.23 -35.36 -11.67
C CYS A 95 -14.41 -36.46 -12.36
N PHE A 96 -13.08 -36.39 -12.26
CA PHE A 96 -12.18 -37.41 -12.81
C PHE A 96 -12.47 -38.79 -12.20
N GLY A 97 -12.62 -38.87 -10.87
CA GLY A 97 -12.98 -40.12 -10.18
C GLY A 97 -14.32 -40.70 -10.65
N VAL A 98 -15.35 -39.87 -10.79
CA VAL A 98 -16.66 -40.30 -11.32
C VAL A 98 -16.53 -40.83 -12.76
N CYS A 99 -15.80 -40.13 -13.62
CA CYS A 99 -15.57 -40.57 -14.99
C CYS A 99 -14.89 -41.94 -15.06
N LEU A 100 -13.87 -42.20 -14.23
CA LEU A 100 -13.20 -43.51 -14.18
C LEU A 100 -14.17 -44.63 -13.80
N VAL A 101 -15.04 -44.39 -12.81
CA VAL A 101 -16.05 -45.38 -12.38
C VAL A 101 -17.06 -45.64 -13.51
N LEU A 102 -17.56 -44.60 -14.17
CA LEU A 102 -18.51 -44.77 -15.27
C LEU A 102 -17.87 -45.52 -16.46
N VAL A 103 -16.63 -45.18 -16.82
CA VAL A 103 -15.89 -45.85 -17.89
C VAL A 103 -15.67 -47.33 -17.57
N THR A 104 -15.26 -47.67 -16.34
CA THR A 104 -15.06 -49.08 -15.95
C THR A 104 -16.37 -49.88 -15.97
N ILE A 105 -17.50 -49.30 -15.53
CA ILE A 105 -18.83 -49.93 -15.63
C ILE A 105 -19.23 -50.17 -17.09
N LEU A 106 -18.99 -49.18 -17.97
CA LEU A 106 -19.27 -49.32 -19.40
C LEU A 106 -18.44 -50.43 -20.04
N ILE A 107 -17.13 -50.48 -19.75
CA ILE A 107 -16.23 -51.54 -20.23
C ILE A 107 -16.73 -52.90 -19.74
N TYR A 108 -17.04 -53.05 -18.45
CA TYR A 108 -17.55 -54.31 -17.90
C TYR A 108 -18.84 -54.78 -18.58
N LYS A 109 -19.78 -53.86 -18.82
CA LYS A 109 -21.02 -54.17 -19.55
C LYS A 109 -20.77 -54.58 -21.00
N ILE A 110 -19.87 -53.92 -21.71
CA ILE A 110 -19.51 -54.27 -23.09
C ILE A 110 -18.87 -55.66 -23.12
N SER A 111 -17.91 -55.94 -22.25
CA SER A 111 -17.26 -57.25 -22.16
C SER A 111 -18.25 -58.37 -21.82
N GLY A 112 -19.20 -58.13 -20.91
CA GLY A 112 -20.27 -59.08 -20.59
C GLY A 112 -21.22 -59.36 -21.76
N SER A 113 -21.58 -58.31 -22.51
CA SER A 113 -22.41 -58.46 -23.71
C SER A 113 -21.70 -59.26 -24.81
N TRP A 114 -20.39 -59.04 -24.99
CA TRP A 114 -19.60 -59.77 -25.97
C TRP A 114 -19.48 -61.24 -25.60
N SER A 115 -19.16 -61.56 -24.34
CA SER A 115 -19.04 -62.96 -23.89
C SER A 115 -20.33 -63.76 -24.05
N HIS A 116 -21.51 -63.14 -23.89
CA HIS A 116 -22.79 -63.80 -24.20
C HIS A 116 -23.02 -64.07 -25.69
N ILE A 117 -22.44 -63.26 -26.60
CA ILE A 117 -22.54 -63.45 -28.05
C ILE A 117 -21.61 -64.59 -28.53
N TYR A 118 -20.41 -64.72 -27.96
CA TYR A 118 -19.45 -65.76 -28.36
C TYR A 118 -19.72 -67.16 -27.79
N LEU A 119 -20.60 -67.28 -26.77
CA LEU A 119 -20.98 -68.54 -26.12
C LEU A 119 -22.27 -69.16 -26.69
N LYS A 120 -22.77 -68.67 -27.82
CA LYS A 120 -23.99 -69.13 -28.50
C LYS A 120 -23.67 -69.56 -29.93
#